data_AF-A0A257NBR3-F1
#
_entry.id   AF-A0A257NBR3-F1
#
_cell.length_a   1.000
_cell.length_b   1.000
_cell.length_c   1.000
_cell.angle_alpha   90.00
_cell.angle_beta   90.00
_cell.angle_gamma   90.00
#
_symmetry.space_group_name_H-M   'P 1'
#
loop_
_entity.id
_entity.type
_entity.pdbx_description
1 polymer ?
#
loop_
_entity_poly.entity_id
_entity_poly.type
_entity_poly.pdbx_seq_one_letter_code
_entity_poly.pdbx_strand_id
1 'polypeptide(L)'
;MAASETLDDIKSKGILWGFGVLALAVVIILIILGAWWGSEPGQFNIQDAALERAKETNTSEIPVGYTYTNTLAHIAEVLLHKSGGYITNDVAPPGVFLDNISNWEYGALVMLRDATTALRNHFARDQSQSAEDPDLAIAEPYFYYEHNSWALPSTEAEYQKGIDALHKYMSRLQKYGGPVKKAQFYSRADNLWQYTEVVIKRLGGLSTRLSANTASGNYGPGLTELEKQAADEKGTPVVKVTWLEIDDVFYEARGASWALLHILRAIKHDFADILLDKRAMRTVDIMIKAMENALTPVLSPMILNGSGYGLFANYSLSMANYIARANAAALDLRDIMNRG
;
A
#
# COMPACT_ATOMS: atom_id res chain seq x y z
N MET A 1 39.56 -0.03 55.58
CA MET A 1 39.34 -0.92 54.43
C MET A 1 37.88 -1.36 54.33
N ALA A 2 37.25 -1.96 55.36
CA ALA A 2 35.85 -2.38 55.26
C ALA A 2 34.83 -1.26 54.99
N ALA A 3 35.01 -0.04 55.53
CA ALA A 3 34.10 1.08 55.29
C ALA A 3 34.23 1.75 53.92
N SER A 4 35.39 1.61 53.25
CA SER A 4 35.57 2.12 51.88
C SER A 4 34.97 1.15 50.87
N GLU A 5 35.10 -0.16 51.09
CA GLU A 5 34.45 -1.19 50.24
C GLU A 5 32.92 -1.09 50.27
N THR A 6 32.32 -0.80 51.43
CA THR A 6 30.85 -0.64 51.53
C THR A 6 30.34 0.64 50.87
N LEU A 7 31.10 1.74 50.91
CA LEU A 7 30.74 2.99 50.23
C LEU A 7 30.83 2.87 48.70
N ASP A 8 31.83 2.15 48.20
CA ASP A 8 31.98 1.88 46.76
C ASP A 8 30.90 0.92 46.24
N ASP A 9 30.47 -0.07 47.04
CA ASP A 9 29.37 -0.98 46.72
C ASP A 9 27.99 -0.27 46.69
N ILE A 10 27.77 0.72 47.56
CA ILE A 10 26.53 1.52 47.56
C ILE A 10 26.49 2.47 46.36
N LYS A 11 27.63 3.11 46.01
CA LYS A 11 27.73 3.96 44.81
C LYS A 11 27.59 3.16 43.52
N SER A 12 28.20 1.98 43.43
CA SER A 12 28.09 1.12 42.25
C SER A 12 26.65 0.61 42.06
N LYS A 13 25.96 0.22 43.13
CA LYS A 13 24.53 -0.14 43.11
C LYS A 13 23.62 1.04 42.72
N GLY A 14 23.92 2.25 43.19
CA GLY A 14 23.19 3.46 42.81
C GLY A 14 23.38 3.82 41.33
N ILE A 15 24.60 3.66 40.80
CA ILE A 15 24.93 3.86 39.38
C ILE A 15 24.25 2.78 38.51
N LEU A 16 24.32 1.50 38.90
CA LEU A 16 23.65 0.40 38.21
C LEU A 16 22.13 0.56 38.19
N TRP A 17 21.54 0.99 39.32
CA TRP A 17 20.11 1.30 39.39
C TRP A 17 19.73 2.49 38.49
N GLY A 18 20.56 3.54 38.48
CA GLY A 18 20.39 4.68 37.56
C GLY A 18 20.45 4.28 36.09
N PHE A 19 21.41 3.44 35.69
CA PHE A 19 21.48 2.87 34.35
C PHE A 19 20.28 1.99 34.02
N GLY A 20 19.80 1.18 34.98
CA GLY A 20 18.61 0.35 34.80
C GLY A 20 17.34 1.17 34.57
N VAL A 21 17.14 2.24 35.34
CA VAL A 21 16.01 3.17 35.17
C VAL A 21 16.10 3.91 33.83
N LEU A 22 17.29 4.36 33.42
CA LEU A 22 17.51 5.00 32.13
C LEU A 22 17.21 4.04 30.96
N ALA A 23 17.72 2.80 31.03
CA ALA A 23 17.49 1.79 30.01
C ALA A 23 15.99 1.46 29.89
N LEU A 24 15.28 1.31 31.01
CA LEU A 24 13.84 1.09 31.02
C LEU A 24 13.09 2.29 30.41
N ALA A 25 13.48 3.52 30.74
CA ALA A 25 12.89 4.72 30.16
C ALA A 25 13.08 4.77 28.63
N VAL A 26 14.27 4.44 28.13
CA VAL A 26 14.56 4.35 26.70
C VAL A 26 13.69 3.28 26.02
N VAL A 27 13.56 2.10 26.62
CA VAL A 27 12.69 1.03 26.09
C VAL A 27 11.24 1.48 26.02
N ILE A 28 10.72 2.14 27.07
CA ILE A 28 9.35 2.66 27.08
C ILE A 28 9.15 3.70 25.97
N ILE A 29 10.11 4.61 25.78
CA ILE A 29 10.07 5.61 24.71
C ILE A 29 10.06 4.93 23.33
N LEU A 30 10.91 3.92 23.11
CA LEU A 30 10.94 3.17 21.85
C LEU A 30 9.63 2.43 21.59
N ILE A 31 8.97 1.88 22.61
CA ILE A 31 7.66 1.24 22.46
C ILE A 31 6.59 2.27 22.06
N ILE A 32 6.56 3.44 22.70
CA ILE A 32 5.60 4.50 22.37
C ILE A 32 5.83 5.02 20.95
N LEU A 33 7.09 5.30 20.59
CA LEU A 33 7.43 5.74 19.25
C LEU A 33 7.14 4.65 18.20
N GLY A 34 7.45 3.39 18.50
CA GLY A 34 7.15 2.26 17.61
C GLY A 34 5.65 2.10 17.37
N ALA A 35 4.82 2.23 18.41
CA ALA A 35 3.36 2.21 18.27
C ALA A 35 2.83 3.40 17.44
N TRP A 36 3.46 4.57 17.55
CA TRP A 36 3.06 5.76 16.80
C TRP A 36 3.55 5.74 15.34
N TRP A 37 4.78 5.30 15.08
CA TRP A 37 5.37 5.19 13.73
C TRP A 37 4.83 3.99 12.96
N GLY A 38 4.49 2.92 13.66
CA GLY A 38 3.90 1.70 13.10
C GLY A 38 2.40 1.79 12.84
N SER A 39 1.74 2.91 13.15
CA SER A 39 0.30 3.05 12.92
C SER A 39 -0.01 3.21 11.44
N GLU A 40 -0.90 2.39 10.91
CA GLU A 40 -1.39 2.50 9.54
C GLU A 40 -2.11 3.85 9.31
N PRO A 41 -1.82 4.57 8.21
CA PRO A 41 -2.55 5.77 7.84
C PRO A 41 -4.06 5.53 7.67
N GLY A 42 -4.85 6.53 8.08
CA GLY A 42 -6.30 6.52 7.90
C GLY A 42 -6.73 6.60 6.42
N GLN A 43 -8.02 6.38 6.17
CA GLN A 43 -8.60 6.66 4.86
C GLN A 43 -8.80 8.18 4.69
N PHE A 44 -8.68 8.67 3.46
CA PHE A 44 -8.95 10.07 3.12
C PHE A 44 -10.05 10.18 2.06
N ASN A 45 -10.67 11.36 2.00
CA ASN A 45 -11.62 11.70 0.94
C ASN A 45 -10.84 12.26 -0.26
N ILE A 46 -10.91 11.55 -1.39
CA ILE A 46 -10.22 11.90 -2.64
C ILE A 46 -10.67 13.25 -3.22
N GLN A 47 -11.93 13.65 -3.02
CA GLN A 47 -12.44 14.93 -3.52
C GLN A 47 -11.98 16.08 -2.64
N ASP A 48 -12.01 15.91 -1.31
CA ASP A 48 -11.53 16.93 -0.38
C ASP A 48 -10.04 17.18 -0.57
N ALA A 49 -9.24 16.12 -0.72
CA ALA A 49 -7.81 16.21 -1.01
C ALA A 49 -7.54 16.93 -2.36
N ALA A 50 -8.34 16.65 -3.39
CA ALA A 50 -8.21 17.33 -4.68
C ALA A 50 -8.60 18.82 -4.59
N LEU A 51 -9.63 19.15 -3.82
CA LEU A 51 -10.06 20.52 -3.56
C LEU A 51 -9.03 21.31 -2.76
N GLU A 52 -8.40 20.67 -1.76
CA GLU A 52 -7.31 21.27 -0.98
C GLU A 52 -6.12 21.58 -1.87
N ARG A 53 -5.68 20.63 -2.71
CA ARG A 53 -4.59 20.85 -3.67
C ARG A 53 -4.91 21.94 -4.68
N ALA A 54 -6.14 22.02 -5.18
CA ALA A 54 -6.55 23.06 -6.11
C ALA A 54 -6.51 24.47 -5.49
N LYS A 55 -6.76 24.59 -4.18
CA LYS A 55 -6.61 25.86 -3.45
C LYS A 55 -5.14 26.28 -3.36
N GLU A 56 -4.22 25.35 -3.13
CA GLU A 56 -2.78 25.62 -3.09
C GLU A 56 -2.25 26.17 -4.42
N THR A 57 -2.78 25.67 -5.54
CA THR A 57 -2.41 26.13 -6.89
C THR A 57 -3.22 27.34 -7.38
N ASN A 58 -4.04 27.95 -6.50
CA ASN A 58 -4.89 29.12 -6.80
C ASN A 58 -5.75 28.93 -8.05
N THR A 59 -6.42 27.78 -8.15
CA THR A 59 -7.28 27.46 -9.27
C THR A 59 -8.55 26.75 -8.81
N SER A 60 -9.66 27.05 -9.46
CA SER A 60 -10.96 26.42 -9.17
C SER A 60 -11.31 25.30 -10.15
N GLU A 61 -10.52 25.14 -11.21
CA GLU A 61 -10.79 24.14 -12.25
C GLU A 61 -10.26 22.76 -11.84
N ILE A 62 -11.14 21.76 -11.81
CA ILE A 62 -10.78 20.36 -11.56
C ILE A 62 -11.21 19.55 -12.79
N PRO A 63 -10.38 19.53 -13.85
CA PRO A 63 -10.69 18.77 -15.07
C PRO A 63 -10.64 17.26 -14.81
N VAL A 64 -11.25 16.48 -15.71
CA VAL A 64 -11.20 15.01 -15.69
C VAL A 64 -9.74 14.55 -15.64
N GLY A 65 -9.46 13.58 -14.77
CA GLY A 65 -8.12 13.04 -14.52
C GLY A 65 -7.35 13.75 -13.41
N TYR A 66 -7.76 14.96 -13.02
CA TYR A 66 -7.12 15.68 -11.92
C TYR A 66 -7.28 14.93 -10.59
N THR A 67 -8.49 14.44 -10.30
CA THR A 67 -8.78 13.73 -9.05
C THR A 67 -8.02 12.40 -8.96
N TYR A 68 -7.95 11.66 -10.06
CA TYR A 68 -7.14 10.45 -10.17
C TYR A 68 -5.66 10.74 -9.94
N THR A 69 -5.08 11.71 -10.64
CA THR A 69 -3.67 12.06 -10.43
C THR A 69 -3.39 12.59 -9.03
N ASN A 70 -4.26 13.42 -8.48
CA ASN A 70 -4.11 13.92 -7.12
C ASN A 70 -4.14 12.78 -6.11
N THR A 71 -4.99 11.78 -6.33
CA THR A 71 -5.04 10.59 -5.47
C THR A 71 -3.72 9.83 -5.49
N LEU A 72 -3.08 9.68 -6.66
CA LEU A 72 -1.75 9.04 -6.75
C LEU A 72 -0.67 9.87 -6.03
N ALA A 73 -0.67 11.19 -6.25
CA ALA A 73 0.26 12.09 -5.57
C ALA A 73 0.07 12.01 -4.05
N HIS A 74 -1.17 12.04 -3.57
CA HIS A 74 -1.48 11.99 -2.15
C HIS A 74 -1.13 10.63 -1.51
N ILE A 75 -1.32 9.52 -2.22
CA ILE A 75 -0.83 8.20 -1.76
C ILE A 75 0.68 8.24 -1.55
N ALA A 76 1.43 8.80 -2.51
CA ALA A 76 2.87 8.92 -2.42
C ALA A 76 3.29 9.87 -1.28
N GLU A 77 2.61 11.00 -1.09
CA GLU A 77 2.82 11.93 0.03
C GLU A 77 2.58 11.25 1.38
N VAL A 78 1.50 10.45 1.51
CA VAL A 78 1.23 9.69 2.73
C VAL A 78 2.33 8.65 3.00
N LEU A 79 2.85 7.98 1.97
CA LEU A 79 3.99 7.07 2.12
C LEU A 79 5.23 7.81 2.69
N LEU A 80 5.52 9.02 2.20
CA LEU A 80 6.69 9.78 2.63
C LEU A 80 6.51 10.51 3.98
N HIS A 81 5.29 10.92 4.31
CA HIS A 81 5.04 11.89 5.39
C HIS A 81 4.10 11.39 6.48
N LYS A 82 3.73 10.10 6.48
CA LYS A 82 3.05 9.49 7.63
C LYS A 82 3.91 9.59 8.91
N SER A 83 3.32 9.25 10.06
CA SER A 83 4.03 9.19 11.33
C SER A 83 5.32 8.37 11.21
N GLY A 84 6.46 8.98 11.56
CA GLY A 84 7.79 8.37 11.42
C GLY A 84 8.43 8.48 10.04
N GLY A 85 7.73 9.00 9.03
CA GLY A 85 8.23 9.11 7.66
C GLY A 85 8.11 7.79 6.88
N TYR A 86 8.97 7.64 5.88
CA TYR A 86 9.11 6.40 5.11
C TYR A 86 10.04 5.45 5.87
N ILE A 87 9.50 4.35 6.40
CA ILE A 87 10.19 3.51 7.39
C ILE A 87 11.00 2.40 6.72
N THR A 88 10.63 1.99 5.51
CA THR A 88 11.27 0.85 4.82
C THR A 88 12.78 1.02 4.60
N ASN A 89 13.28 2.26 4.52
CA ASN A 89 14.71 2.56 4.39
C ASN A 89 15.35 3.09 5.69
N ASP A 90 14.66 3.05 6.84
CA ASP A 90 15.22 3.48 8.12
C ASP A 90 16.37 2.57 8.57
N VAL A 91 17.43 3.20 9.10
CA VAL A 91 18.61 2.50 9.65
C VAL A 91 18.72 2.60 11.17
N ALA A 92 17.81 3.32 11.82
CA ALA A 92 17.82 3.56 13.26
C ALA A 92 16.52 3.11 13.96
N PRO A 93 16.57 2.74 15.26
CA PRO A 93 15.38 2.49 16.05
C PRO A 93 14.47 3.74 16.21
N PRO A 94 13.14 3.56 16.30
CA PRO A 94 12.42 2.29 16.29
C PRO A 94 12.19 1.69 14.89
N GLY A 95 12.42 2.43 13.80
CA GLY A 95 12.07 2.06 12.42
C GLY A 95 12.53 0.66 11.99
N VAL A 96 13.76 0.28 12.34
CA VAL A 96 14.34 -1.05 12.05
C VAL A 96 13.56 -2.23 12.64
N PHE A 97 12.69 -1.99 13.63
CA PHE A 97 11.86 -3.01 14.26
C PHE A 97 10.42 -3.02 13.76
N LEU A 98 10.06 -2.11 12.84
CA LEU A 98 8.70 -1.94 12.34
C LEU A 98 8.56 -2.59 10.95
N ASP A 99 8.65 -3.91 10.92
CA ASP A 99 8.46 -4.73 9.71
C ASP A 99 7.04 -4.62 9.15
N ASN A 100 6.03 -4.62 10.01
CA ASN A 100 4.62 -4.56 9.61
C ASN A 100 4.28 -3.31 8.79
N ILE A 101 4.70 -2.13 9.26
CA ILE A 101 4.47 -0.88 8.49
C ILE A 101 5.32 -0.84 7.23
N SER A 102 6.51 -1.45 7.22
CA SER A 102 7.38 -1.54 6.03
C SER A 102 6.75 -2.41 4.94
N ASN A 103 6.15 -3.56 5.32
CA ASN A 103 5.40 -4.40 4.38
C ASN A 103 4.14 -3.68 3.87
N TRP A 104 3.44 -2.95 4.74
CA TRP A 104 2.32 -2.10 4.35
C TRP A 104 2.74 -1.03 3.31
N GLU A 105 3.87 -0.35 3.54
CA GLU A 105 4.43 0.63 2.60
C GLU A 105 4.69 0.00 1.23
N TYR A 106 5.30 -1.20 1.21
CA TYR A 106 5.57 -1.92 -0.02
C TYR A 106 4.29 -2.25 -0.79
N GLY A 107 3.26 -2.78 -0.11
CA GLY A 107 1.98 -3.09 -0.73
C GLY A 107 1.30 -1.87 -1.36
N ALA A 108 1.29 -0.75 -0.64
CA ALA A 108 0.74 0.52 -1.13
C ALA A 108 1.56 1.08 -2.32
N LEU A 109 2.89 1.03 -2.24
CA LEU A 109 3.81 1.46 -3.28
C LEU A 109 3.63 0.66 -4.58
N VAL A 110 3.44 -0.65 -4.51
CA VAL A 110 3.19 -1.48 -5.71
C VAL A 110 1.91 -1.04 -6.43
N MET A 111 0.84 -0.75 -5.69
CA MET A 111 -0.42 -0.26 -6.28
C MET A 111 -0.25 1.15 -6.87
N LEU A 112 0.49 2.03 -6.21
CA LEU A 112 0.85 3.37 -6.73
C LEU A 112 1.62 3.26 -8.05
N ARG A 113 2.63 2.38 -8.11
CA ARG A 113 3.44 2.13 -9.32
C ARG A 113 2.56 1.72 -10.48
N ASP A 114 1.76 0.66 -10.31
CA ASP A 114 0.89 0.15 -11.36
C ASP A 114 -0.13 1.19 -11.83
N ALA A 115 -0.70 1.96 -10.90
CA ALA A 115 -1.67 3.01 -11.20
C ALA A 115 -1.04 4.21 -11.93
N THR A 116 0.22 4.53 -11.63
CA THR A 116 1.00 5.56 -12.33
C THR A 116 1.42 5.09 -13.72
N THR A 117 1.81 3.82 -13.87
CA THR A 117 2.05 3.19 -15.17
C THR A 117 0.80 3.24 -16.04
N ALA A 118 -0.37 2.93 -15.48
CA ALA A 118 -1.64 3.04 -16.20
C ALA A 118 -1.97 4.49 -16.57
N LEU A 119 -1.67 5.46 -15.69
CA LEU A 119 -1.82 6.88 -16.00
C LEU A 119 -0.96 7.27 -17.21
N ARG A 120 0.34 6.94 -17.18
CA ARG A 120 1.31 7.25 -18.25
C ARG A 120 0.93 6.59 -19.58
N ASN A 121 0.62 5.30 -19.56
CA ASN A 121 0.54 4.49 -20.78
C ASN A 121 -0.87 4.41 -21.37
N HIS A 122 -1.91 4.59 -20.55
CA HIS A 122 -3.29 4.34 -20.97
C HIS A 122 -4.17 5.56 -20.76
N PHE A 123 -4.13 6.19 -19.58
CA PHE A 123 -5.11 7.24 -19.26
C PHE A 123 -4.72 8.61 -19.82
N ALA A 124 -3.43 8.93 -19.91
CA ALA A 124 -2.97 10.22 -20.43
C ALA A 124 -2.64 10.20 -21.93
N ARG A 125 -2.78 9.04 -22.59
CA ARG A 125 -2.32 8.83 -23.96
C ARG A 125 -3.48 8.53 -24.91
N ASP A 126 -3.45 9.21 -26.05
CA ASP A 126 -4.35 8.94 -27.17
C ASP A 126 -3.87 7.70 -27.94
N GLN A 127 -4.77 6.78 -28.28
CA GLN A 127 -4.44 5.59 -29.10
C GLN A 127 -3.78 5.93 -30.44
N SER A 128 -4.11 7.07 -31.01
CA SER A 128 -3.57 7.51 -32.30
C SER A 128 -2.20 8.20 -32.19
N GLN A 129 -1.77 8.57 -30.98
CA GLN A 129 -0.55 9.32 -30.76
C GLN A 129 0.49 8.51 -30.00
N SER A 130 1.68 8.41 -30.59
CA SER A 130 2.77 7.63 -29.99
C SER A 130 3.55 8.37 -28.89
N ALA A 131 3.26 9.65 -28.69
CA ALA A 131 3.99 10.48 -27.72
C ALA A 131 3.39 10.31 -26.31
N GLU A 132 4.25 10.06 -25.35
CA GLU A 132 3.90 10.03 -23.94
C GLU A 132 3.84 11.45 -23.36
N ASP A 133 3.11 11.58 -22.26
CA ASP A 133 3.11 12.81 -21.50
C ASP A 133 4.48 13.01 -20.81
N PRO A 134 5.16 14.16 -21.00
CA PRO A 134 6.53 14.33 -20.53
C PRO A 134 6.65 14.42 -18.99
N ASP A 135 5.60 14.84 -18.28
CA ASP A 135 5.64 14.84 -16.82
C ASP A 135 5.44 13.41 -16.28
N LEU A 136 4.55 12.62 -16.90
CA LEU A 136 4.31 11.24 -16.49
C LEU A 136 5.46 10.30 -16.87
N ALA A 137 6.17 10.59 -17.96
CA ALA A 137 7.42 9.91 -18.32
C ALA A 137 8.54 10.12 -17.28
N ILE A 138 8.43 11.18 -16.46
CA ILE A 138 9.31 11.44 -15.33
C ILE A 138 8.74 10.80 -14.05
N ALA A 139 7.44 10.94 -13.81
CA ALA A 139 6.80 10.52 -12.57
C ALA A 139 6.92 9.01 -12.31
N GLU A 140 6.57 8.19 -13.32
CA GLU A 140 6.51 6.74 -13.14
C GLU A 140 7.89 6.12 -12.81
N PRO A 141 8.99 6.39 -13.55
CA PRO A 141 10.29 5.82 -13.23
C PRO A 141 10.77 6.13 -11.81
N TYR A 142 10.45 7.32 -11.27
CA TYR A 142 10.85 7.68 -9.92
C TYR A 142 10.18 6.82 -8.85
N PHE A 143 8.92 6.42 -9.04
CA PHE A 143 8.29 5.48 -8.11
C PHE A 143 8.87 4.07 -8.22
N TYR A 144 9.47 3.69 -9.35
CA TYR A 144 10.17 2.41 -9.53
C TYR A 144 11.59 2.38 -8.95
N TYR A 145 12.09 3.50 -8.42
CA TYR A 145 13.36 3.52 -7.71
C TYR A 145 13.34 2.55 -6.51
N GLU A 146 14.53 2.06 -6.13
CA GLU A 146 14.73 1.14 -5.01
C GLU A 146 14.00 1.65 -3.77
N HIS A 147 13.25 0.77 -3.10
CA HIS A 147 12.33 1.15 -2.03
C HIS A 147 12.99 1.10 -0.64
N ASN A 148 14.28 0.77 -0.55
CA ASN A 148 15.01 0.58 0.72
C ASN A 148 16.37 1.31 0.70
N SER A 149 16.55 2.28 -0.19
CA SER A 149 17.79 3.06 -0.27
C SER A 149 17.74 4.20 0.75
N TRP A 150 18.54 4.08 1.81
CA TRP A 150 18.75 5.15 2.80
C TRP A 150 19.88 6.12 2.39
N ALA A 151 20.82 5.64 1.57
CA ALA A 151 21.99 6.37 1.12
C ALA A 151 21.66 7.27 -0.09
N LEU A 152 22.61 8.04 -0.60
CA LEU A 152 22.38 9.00 -1.68
C LEU A 152 22.40 8.32 -3.07
N PRO A 153 21.34 8.44 -3.90
CA PRO A 153 20.07 9.14 -3.63
C PRO A 153 19.11 8.32 -2.75
N SER A 154 18.45 9.00 -1.81
CA SER A 154 17.52 8.33 -0.90
C SER A 154 16.19 8.06 -1.58
N THR A 155 15.51 6.98 -1.17
CA THR A 155 14.20 6.60 -1.70
C THR A 155 13.19 7.75 -1.63
N GLU A 156 13.16 8.49 -0.52
CA GLU A 156 12.24 9.62 -0.32
C GLU A 156 12.51 10.75 -1.30
N ALA A 157 13.78 11.06 -1.55
CA ALA A 157 14.16 12.13 -2.47
C ALA A 157 13.78 11.77 -3.91
N GLU A 158 13.92 10.51 -4.31
CA GLU A 158 13.49 10.06 -5.64
C GLU A 158 11.96 10.04 -5.75
N TYR A 159 11.24 9.57 -4.73
CA TYR A 159 9.77 9.56 -4.74
C TYR A 159 9.19 10.97 -4.72
N GLN A 160 9.83 11.94 -4.04
CA GLN A 160 9.43 13.35 -4.09
C GLN A 160 9.48 13.90 -5.52
N LYS A 161 10.48 13.53 -6.32
CA LYS A 161 10.54 13.95 -7.74
C LYS A 161 9.38 13.37 -8.54
N GLY A 162 8.95 12.15 -8.21
CA GLY A 162 7.75 11.54 -8.78
C GLY A 162 6.47 12.32 -8.45
N ILE A 163 6.32 12.69 -7.17
CA ILE A 163 5.22 13.54 -6.67
C ILE A 163 5.19 14.89 -7.40
N ASP A 164 6.33 15.57 -7.46
CA ASP A 164 6.45 16.87 -8.13
C ASP A 164 6.08 16.80 -9.61
N ALA A 165 6.42 15.70 -10.28
CA ALA A 165 6.04 15.46 -11.67
C ALA A 165 4.53 15.24 -11.84
N LEU A 166 3.88 14.49 -10.94
CA LEU A 166 2.41 14.40 -10.91
C LEU A 166 1.75 15.78 -10.72
N HIS A 167 2.33 16.64 -9.87
CA HIS A 167 1.81 17.99 -9.65
C HIS A 167 1.93 18.88 -10.89
N LYS A 168 3.04 18.75 -11.64
CA LYS A 168 3.23 19.44 -12.93
C LYS A 168 2.20 18.98 -13.96
N TYR A 169 1.98 17.66 -14.07
CA TYR A 169 0.94 17.10 -14.94
C TYR A 169 -0.43 17.68 -14.60
N MET A 170 -0.81 17.68 -13.32
CA MET A 170 -2.08 18.25 -12.83
C MET A 170 -2.21 19.74 -13.16
N SER A 171 -1.15 20.51 -12.93
CA SER A 171 -1.13 21.94 -13.27
C SER A 171 -1.37 22.16 -14.77
N ARG A 172 -0.81 21.28 -15.61
CA ARG A 172 -0.95 21.33 -17.08
C ARG A 172 -2.29 20.80 -17.58
N LEU A 173 -3.00 19.98 -16.81
CA LEU A 173 -4.41 19.64 -17.07
C LEU A 173 -5.30 20.88 -16.90
N GLN A 174 -5.07 21.66 -15.84
CA GLN A 174 -5.85 22.85 -15.50
C GLN A 174 -5.57 24.01 -16.45
N LYS A 175 -4.31 24.47 -16.49
CA LYS A 175 -3.91 25.64 -17.28
C LYS A 175 -2.86 25.25 -18.30
N TYR A 176 -3.13 25.63 -19.56
CA TYR A 176 -2.16 25.52 -20.64
C TYR A 176 -1.52 26.90 -20.89
N GLY A 177 -0.20 26.98 -20.84
CA GLY A 177 0.52 28.25 -21.06
C GLY A 177 2.00 28.10 -21.40
N GLY A 178 2.47 26.89 -21.74
CA GLY A 178 3.88 26.60 -22.00
C GLY A 178 4.14 26.05 -23.42
N PRO A 179 5.41 25.70 -23.73
CA PRO A 179 5.81 25.15 -25.03
C PRO A 179 5.39 23.68 -25.25
N VAL A 180 4.93 23.01 -24.19
CA VAL A 180 4.53 21.60 -24.18
C VAL A 180 3.02 21.50 -24.28
N LYS A 181 2.50 20.64 -25.16
CA LYS A 181 1.06 20.36 -25.39
C LYS A 181 0.27 20.21 -24.08
N LYS A 182 -0.98 20.70 -24.07
CA LYS A 182 -1.91 20.55 -22.95
C LYS A 182 -2.02 19.08 -22.55
N ALA A 183 -1.86 18.80 -21.26
CA ALA A 183 -2.07 17.45 -20.72
C ALA A 183 -3.53 17.02 -20.98
N GLN A 184 -3.75 15.73 -21.19
CA GLN A 184 -5.07 15.17 -21.46
C GLN A 184 -5.25 13.92 -20.62
N PHE A 185 -6.49 13.66 -20.24
CA PHE A 185 -6.89 12.40 -19.62
C PHE A 185 -8.08 11.82 -20.40
N TYR A 186 -7.99 10.53 -20.69
CA TYR A 186 -8.93 9.80 -21.54
C TYR A 186 -9.65 8.74 -20.70
N SER A 187 -10.83 9.10 -20.19
CA SER A 187 -11.73 8.27 -19.39
C SER A 187 -12.52 7.25 -20.24
N ARG A 188 -11.80 6.36 -20.95
CA ARG A 188 -12.37 5.40 -21.92
C ARG A 188 -12.43 3.97 -21.36
N ALA A 189 -13.34 3.17 -21.89
CA ALA A 189 -13.55 1.79 -21.43
C ALA A 189 -12.34 0.88 -21.67
N ASP A 190 -11.72 0.97 -22.85
CA ASP A 190 -10.54 0.18 -23.22
C ASP A 190 -9.32 0.52 -22.35
N ASN A 191 -9.16 1.79 -22.00
CA ASN A 191 -8.14 2.25 -21.06
C ASN A 191 -8.38 1.61 -19.67
N LEU A 192 -9.60 1.71 -19.14
CA LEU A 192 -9.94 1.14 -17.84
C LEU A 192 -9.84 -0.39 -17.84
N TRP A 193 -10.16 -1.05 -18.96
CA TRP A 193 -9.97 -2.49 -19.16
C TRP A 193 -8.51 -2.91 -18.93
N GLN A 194 -7.55 -2.19 -19.53
CA GLN A 194 -6.11 -2.48 -19.40
C GLN A 194 -5.63 -2.37 -17.94
N TYR A 195 -6.04 -1.32 -17.22
CA TYR A 195 -5.68 -1.19 -15.81
C TYR A 195 -6.35 -2.27 -14.94
N THR A 196 -7.61 -2.59 -15.21
CA THR A 196 -8.35 -3.61 -14.47
C THR A 196 -7.68 -4.99 -14.58
N GLU A 197 -7.10 -5.33 -15.73
CA GLU A 197 -6.27 -6.54 -15.90
C GLU A 197 -5.06 -6.60 -14.96
N VAL A 198 -4.42 -5.45 -14.69
CA VAL A 198 -3.32 -5.36 -13.72
C VAL A 198 -3.85 -5.58 -12.30
N VAL A 199 -4.95 -4.93 -11.94
CA VAL A 199 -5.60 -5.08 -10.63
C VAL A 199 -6.00 -6.54 -10.37
N ILE A 200 -6.56 -7.23 -11.36
CA ILE A 200 -6.92 -8.66 -11.26
C ILE A 200 -5.69 -9.50 -10.90
N LYS A 201 -4.55 -9.28 -11.57
CA LYS A 201 -3.32 -10.04 -11.30
C LYS A 201 -2.79 -9.77 -9.89
N ARG A 202 -2.80 -8.50 -9.44
CA ARG A 202 -2.34 -8.11 -8.09
C ARG A 202 -3.21 -8.73 -7.00
N LEU A 203 -4.52 -8.55 -7.08
CA LEU A 203 -5.46 -9.10 -6.10
C LEU A 203 -5.44 -10.64 -6.09
N GLY A 204 -5.31 -11.28 -7.26
CA GLY A 204 -5.17 -12.72 -7.36
C GLY A 204 -3.92 -13.24 -6.64
N GLY A 205 -2.76 -12.61 -6.90
CA GLY A 205 -1.50 -12.95 -6.24
C GLY A 205 -1.56 -12.79 -4.71
N LEU A 206 -2.11 -11.68 -4.22
CA LEU A 206 -2.29 -11.43 -2.79
C LEU A 206 -3.25 -12.46 -2.17
N SER A 207 -4.39 -12.73 -2.81
CA SER A 207 -5.35 -13.73 -2.32
C SER A 207 -4.75 -15.13 -2.24
N THR A 208 -3.96 -15.54 -3.24
CA THR A 208 -3.30 -16.85 -3.22
C THR A 208 -2.28 -16.96 -2.10
N ARG A 209 -1.45 -15.94 -1.89
CA ARG A 209 -0.44 -15.91 -0.82
C ARG A 209 -1.10 -15.94 0.57
N LEU A 210 -2.14 -15.14 0.78
CA LEU A 210 -2.90 -15.15 2.04
C LEU A 210 -3.57 -16.50 2.31
N SER A 211 -4.20 -17.11 1.31
CA SER A 211 -4.86 -18.41 1.46
C SER A 211 -3.87 -19.54 1.72
N ALA A 212 -2.71 -19.56 1.05
CA ALA A 212 -1.65 -20.56 1.27
C ALA A 212 -1.16 -20.55 2.73
N ASN A 213 -1.11 -19.37 3.34
CA ASN A 213 -0.71 -19.16 4.72
C ASN A 213 -1.79 -19.55 5.76
N THR A 214 -2.99 -19.94 5.33
CA THR A 214 -4.13 -20.30 6.22
C THR A 214 -4.53 -21.78 6.16
N ALA A 215 -4.13 -22.53 5.13
CA ALA A 215 -4.36 -23.97 5.07
C ALA A 215 -3.50 -24.67 6.13
N SER A 216 -4.06 -25.66 6.82
CA SER A 216 -3.64 -26.27 8.11
C SER A 216 -2.19 -26.80 8.28
N GLY A 217 -1.23 -26.42 7.44
CA GLY A 217 0.18 -26.77 7.59
C GLY A 217 1.20 -25.68 7.23
N ASN A 218 0.78 -24.41 7.03
CA ASN A 218 1.67 -23.30 6.63
C ASN A 218 2.59 -23.69 5.47
N TYR A 219 2.06 -24.26 4.40
CA TYR A 219 2.87 -24.81 3.32
C TYR A 219 3.32 -23.71 2.36
N GLY A 220 4.59 -23.75 1.90
CA GLY A 220 5.09 -22.84 0.88
C GLY A 220 4.28 -22.87 -0.44
N PRO A 221 4.30 -21.80 -1.24
CA PRO A 221 3.60 -21.78 -2.53
C PRO A 221 4.16 -22.84 -3.49
N GLY A 222 3.27 -23.48 -4.28
CA GLY A 222 3.65 -24.43 -5.33
C GLY A 222 3.48 -25.92 -5.00
N LEU A 223 3.03 -26.26 -3.79
CA LEU A 223 2.76 -27.66 -3.40
C LEU A 223 1.39 -28.14 -3.89
N THR A 224 1.36 -29.35 -4.44
CA THR A 224 0.14 -30.07 -4.80
C THR A 224 -0.59 -30.56 -3.54
N GLU A 225 -1.90 -30.81 -3.64
CA GLU A 225 -2.67 -31.35 -2.50
C GLU A 225 -2.16 -32.71 -2.00
N LEU A 226 -1.58 -33.53 -2.90
CA LEU A 226 -0.94 -34.80 -2.55
C LEU A 226 0.33 -34.60 -1.72
N GLU A 227 1.13 -33.57 -2.04
CA GLU A 227 2.34 -33.23 -1.27
C GLU A 227 2.01 -32.66 0.10
N LYS A 228 0.95 -31.85 0.21
CA LYS A 228 0.43 -31.36 1.50
C LYS A 228 -0.06 -32.51 2.38
N GLN A 229 -0.88 -33.40 1.83
CA GLN A 229 -1.36 -34.60 2.54
C GLN A 229 -0.21 -35.52 2.95
N ALA A 230 0.80 -35.74 2.09
CA ALA A 230 1.97 -36.53 2.44
C ALA A 230 2.84 -35.88 3.53
N ALA A 231 2.85 -34.55 3.63
CA ALA A 231 3.53 -33.84 4.70
C ALA A 231 2.79 -33.97 6.04
N ASP A 232 1.46 -33.82 6.02
CA ASP A 232 0.60 -33.98 7.20
C ASP A 232 0.56 -35.43 7.73
N GLU A 233 0.47 -36.43 6.85
CA GLU A 233 0.33 -37.84 7.24
C GLU A 233 1.67 -38.56 7.48
N LYS A 234 2.71 -38.25 6.70
CA LYS A 234 3.98 -39.00 6.72
C LYS A 234 5.15 -38.22 7.32
N GLY A 235 4.93 -37.01 7.81
CA GLY A 235 5.98 -36.16 8.37
C GLY A 235 7.05 -35.79 7.35
N THR A 236 6.71 -35.80 6.06
CA THR A 236 7.63 -35.42 4.98
C THR A 236 8.08 -33.97 5.23
N PRO A 237 9.39 -33.67 5.25
CA PRO A 237 9.87 -32.32 5.50
C PRO A 237 9.51 -31.44 4.29
N VAL A 238 8.39 -30.75 4.42
CA VAL A 238 7.94 -29.73 3.48
C VAL A 238 8.22 -28.37 4.11
N VAL A 239 8.68 -27.42 3.29
CA VAL A 239 9.03 -26.06 3.73
C VAL A 239 7.77 -25.40 4.29
N LYS A 240 7.78 -25.15 5.60
CA LYS A 240 6.73 -24.40 6.28
C LYS A 240 7.08 -22.91 6.27
N VAL A 241 6.09 -22.07 5.96
CA VAL A 241 6.16 -20.61 6.05
C VAL A 241 6.22 -20.22 7.52
N THR A 242 7.18 -19.36 7.87
CA THR A 242 7.37 -18.88 9.25
C THR A 242 6.23 -17.91 9.60
N TRP A 243 5.85 -17.81 10.88
CA TRP A 243 4.79 -16.88 11.30
C TRP A 243 5.06 -15.42 10.87
N LEU A 244 6.32 -14.98 10.90
CA LEU A 244 6.76 -13.65 10.44
C LEU A 244 6.41 -13.41 8.96
N GLU A 245 6.68 -14.40 8.09
CA GLU A 245 6.37 -14.31 6.66
C GLU A 245 4.85 -14.27 6.39
N ILE A 246 4.02 -14.77 7.33
CA ILE A 246 2.57 -14.66 7.22
C ILE A 246 2.10 -13.25 7.57
N ASP A 247 2.67 -12.66 8.62
CA ASP A 247 2.40 -11.29 9.03
C ASP A 247 2.79 -10.30 7.93
N ASP A 248 3.97 -10.50 7.32
CA ASP A 248 4.46 -9.71 6.18
C ASP A 248 3.44 -9.65 5.03
N VAL A 249 2.93 -10.82 4.61
CA VAL A 249 1.93 -10.92 3.52
C VAL A 249 0.62 -10.23 3.91
N PHE A 250 0.23 -10.32 5.19
CA PHE A 250 -0.98 -9.68 5.68
C PHE A 250 -0.88 -8.15 5.61
N TYR A 251 0.20 -7.57 6.10
CA TYR A 251 0.39 -6.12 6.05
C TYR A 251 0.65 -5.60 4.63
N GLU A 252 1.39 -6.34 3.79
CA GLU A 252 1.49 -6.05 2.36
C GLU A 252 0.09 -5.97 1.71
N ALA A 253 -0.77 -6.95 2.00
CA ALA A 253 -2.14 -6.96 1.49
C ALA A 253 -2.98 -5.79 2.03
N ARG A 254 -2.77 -5.36 3.28
CA ARG A 254 -3.44 -4.18 3.86
C ARG A 254 -3.01 -2.90 3.18
N GLY A 255 -1.71 -2.69 2.98
CA GLY A 255 -1.17 -1.54 2.25
C GLY A 255 -1.68 -1.48 0.82
N ALA A 256 -1.66 -2.61 0.12
CA ALA A 256 -2.22 -2.72 -1.22
C ALA A 256 -3.73 -2.39 -1.26
N SER A 257 -4.50 -2.89 -0.29
CA SER A 257 -5.93 -2.60 -0.18
C SER A 257 -6.19 -1.13 0.13
N TRP A 258 -5.35 -0.50 0.97
CA TRP A 258 -5.44 0.91 1.30
C TRP A 258 -5.22 1.79 0.08
N ALA A 259 -4.15 1.57 -0.68
CA ALA A 259 -3.88 2.34 -1.90
C ALA A 259 -4.98 2.11 -2.96
N LEU A 260 -5.33 0.83 -3.20
CA LEU A 260 -6.34 0.48 -4.20
C LEU A 260 -7.72 1.05 -3.86
N LEU A 261 -8.11 1.12 -2.59
CA LEU A 261 -9.37 1.75 -2.17
C LEU A 261 -9.48 3.18 -2.70
N HIS A 262 -8.45 4.00 -2.48
CA HIS A 262 -8.44 5.39 -2.90
C HIS A 262 -8.38 5.50 -4.43
N ILE A 263 -7.56 4.67 -5.08
CA ILE A 263 -7.48 4.60 -6.55
C ILE A 263 -8.84 4.24 -7.15
N LEU A 264 -9.57 3.27 -6.60
CA LEU A 264 -10.90 2.89 -7.08
C LEU A 264 -11.93 4.00 -6.87
N ARG A 265 -11.88 4.73 -5.75
CA ARG A 265 -12.73 5.92 -5.53
C ARG A 265 -12.43 7.01 -6.57
N ALA A 266 -11.16 7.19 -6.93
CA ALA A 266 -10.76 8.16 -7.96
C ALA A 266 -11.15 7.71 -9.38
N ILE A 267 -11.04 6.41 -9.69
CA ILE A 267 -11.57 5.82 -10.92
C ILE A 267 -13.08 6.02 -10.99
N LYS A 268 -13.81 5.73 -9.91
CA LYS A 268 -15.26 5.93 -9.85
C LYS A 268 -15.66 7.38 -10.18
N HIS A 269 -14.84 8.35 -9.77
CA HIS A 269 -15.05 9.76 -10.06
C HIS A 269 -14.70 10.13 -11.51
N ASP A 270 -13.45 9.91 -11.95
CA ASP A 270 -12.98 10.40 -13.24
C ASP A 270 -13.42 9.53 -14.44
N PHE A 271 -13.84 8.28 -14.20
CA PHE A 271 -14.49 7.41 -15.19
C PHE A 271 -16.01 7.32 -15.01
N ALA A 272 -16.63 8.23 -14.25
CA ALA A 272 -18.06 8.15 -13.92
C ALA A 272 -18.96 7.98 -15.17
N ASP A 273 -18.71 8.77 -16.22
CA ASP A 273 -19.52 8.74 -17.44
C ASP A 273 -19.51 7.35 -18.11
N ILE A 274 -18.32 6.76 -18.30
CA ILE A 274 -18.21 5.44 -18.92
C ILE A 274 -18.71 4.31 -18.01
N LEU A 275 -18.52 4.44 -16.69
CA LEU A 275 -19.03 3.48 -15.72
C LEU A 275 -20.57 3.51 -15.65
N LEU A 276 -21.19 4.67 -15.83
CA LEU A 276 -22.65 4.82 -15.92
C LEU A 276 -23.19 4.23 -17.23
N ASP A 277 -22.58 4.59 -18.35
CA ASP A 277 -22.94 4.11 -19.69
C ASP A 277 -22.91 2.57 -19.76
N LYS A 278 -21.82 1.97 -19.28
CA LYS A 278 -21.62 0.52 -19.23
C LYS A 278 -22.35 -0.18 -18.10
N ARG A 279 -23.07 0.55 -17.23
CA ARG A 279 -23.73 0.03 -16.01
C ARG A 279 -22.78 -0.69 -15.04
N ALA A 280 -21.52 -0.26 -14.99
CA ALA A 280 -20.45 -0.84 -14.18
C ALA A 280 -20.26 -0.17 -12.81
N MET A 281 -20.98 0.92 -12.53
CA MET A 281 -20.86 1.68 -11.27
C MET A 281 -20.97 0.78 -10.02
N ARG A 282 -21.95 -0.12 -10.01
CA ARG A 282 -22.16 -1.08 -8.91
C ARG A 282 -21.00 -2.06 -8.76
N THR A 283 -20.35 -2.45 -9.85
CA THR A 283 -19.21 -3.37 -9.82
C THR A 283 -18.02 -2.72 -9.12
N VAL A 284 -17.74 -1.45 -9.44
CA VAL A 284 -16.71 -0.67 -8.74
C VAL A 284 -17.05 -0.49 -7.26
N ASP A 285 -18.33 -0.26 -6.91
CA ASP A 285 -18.76 -0.17 -5.52
C ASP A 285 -18.53 -1.47 -4.72
N ILE A 286 -18.69 -2.63 -5.34
CA ILE A 286 -18.37 -3.92 -4.70
C ILE A 286 -16.87 -4.01 -4.40
N MET A 287 -16.01 -3.58 -5.33
CA MET A 287 -14.57 -3.55 -5.11
C MET A 287 -14.19 -2.60 -3.98
N ILE A 288 -14.72 -1.36 -4.00
CA ILE A 288 -14.51 -0.36 -2.94
C ILE A 288 -14.94 -0.93 -1.59
N LYS A 289 -16.13 -1.54 -1.51
CA LYS A 289 -16.63 -2.06 -0.24
C LYS A 289 -15.80 -3.23 0.28
N ALA A 290 -15.28 -4.06 -0.61
CA ALA A 290 -14.37 -5.14 -0.25
C ALA A 290 -13.05 -4.60 0.32
N MET A 291 -12.47 -3.54 -0.27
CA MET A 291 -11.26 -2.89 0.26
C MET A 291 -11.53 -2.21 1.61
N GLU A 292 -12.69 -1.58 1.81
CA GLU A 292 -13.06 -1.04 3.12
C GLU A 292 -13.12 -2.13 4.20
N ASN A 293 -13.71 -3.28 3.89
CA ASN A 293 -13.78 -4.39 4.83
C ASN A 293 -12.38 -4.96 5.14
N ALA A 294 -11.51 -5.04 4.13
CA ALA A 294 -10.12 -5.46 4.26
C ALA A 294 -9.30 -4.56 5.22
N LEU A 295 -9.67 -3.28 5.33
CA LEU A 295 -9.01 -2.31 6.20
C LEU A 295 -9.62 -2.20 7.61
N THR A 296 -10.60 -3.04 7.94
CA THR A 296 -11.20 -3.05 9.29
C THR A 296 -10.09 -3.21 10.35
N PRO A 297 -10.12 -2.44 11.47
CA PRO A 297 -9.10 -2.51 12.49
C PRO A 297 -8.91 -3.93 13.05
N VAL A 298 -7.66 -4.35 13.18
CA VAL A 298 -7.30 -5.59 13.85
C VAL A 298 -7.32 -5.33 15.36
N LEU A 299 -8.12 -6.12 16.08
CA LEU A 299 -8.27 -5.99 17.55
C LEU A 299 -7.28 -6.86 18.34
N SER A 300 -6.53 -7.72 17.65
CA SER A 300 -5.52 -8.60 18.24
C SER A 300 -4.13 -7.96 18.12
N PRO A 301 -3.29 -8.02 19.18
CA PRO A 301 -1.90 -7.57 19.10
C PRO A 301 -1.02 -8.48 18.21
N MET A 302 -1.56 -9.62 17.76
CA MET A 302 -0.88 -10.60 16.91
C MET A 302 -1.82 -11.07 15.80
N ILE A 303 -1.32 -11.24 14.57
CA ILE A 303 -2.09 -11.85 13.49
C ILE A 303 -2.19 -13.36 13.73
N LEU A 304 -3.38 -13.77 14.16
CA LEU A 304 -3.70 -15.15 14.47
C LEU A 304 -4.20 -15.86 13.21
N ASN A 305 -3.55 -16.98 12.88
CA ASN A 305 -4.03 -17.94 11.88
C ASN A 305 -4.53 -19.19 12.62
N GLY A 306 -5.71 -19.08 13.23
CA GLY A 306 -6.39 -20.25 13.80
C GLY A 306 -6.93 -21.16 12.69
N SER A 307 -7.15 -22.45 13.01
CA SER A 307 -8.04 -23.28 12.20
C SER A 307 -9.42 -22.61 12.14
N GLY A 308 -10.17 -22.76 11.05
CA GLY A 308 -11.47 -22.09 10.85
C GLY A 308 -12.55 -22.37 11.91
N TYR A 309 -12.25 -23.22 12.91
CA TYR A 309 -13.10 -23.59 14.05
C TYR A 309 -12.48 -23.23 15.42
N GLY A 310 -11.38 -22.46 15.47
CA GLY A 310 -10.71 -22.03 16.70
C GLY A 310 -11.38 -20.83 17.40
N LEU A 311 -11.02 -20.59 18.67
CA LEU A 311 -11.54 -19.46 19.47
C LEU A 311 -11.06 -18.07 18.98
N PHE A 312 -10.09 -18.02 18.06
CA PHE A 312 -9.47 -16.79 17.57
C PHE A 312 -9.84 -16.53 16.10
N ALA A 313 -10.01 -15.26 15.73
CA ALA A 313 -10.30 -14.86 14.37
C ALA A 313 -9.09 -15.15 13.45
N ASN A 314 -9.35 -15.75 12.28
CA ASN A 314 -8.35 -15.90 11.23
C ASN A 314 -8.36 -14.65 10.34
N TYR A 315 -7.50 -13.69 10.67
CA TYR A 315 -7.43 -12.40 10.00
C TYR A 315 -6.97 -12.54 8.54
N SER A 316 -5.97 -13.40 8.27
CA SER A 316 -5.47 -13.66 6.92
C SER A 316 -6.53 -14.28 6.02
N LEU A 317 -7.34 -15.22 6.53
CA LEU A 317 -8.44 -15.81 5.77
C LEU A 317 -9.55 -14.80 5.51
N SER A 318 -9.88 -13.96 6.50
CA SER A 318 -10.86 -12.89 6.34
C SER A 318 -10.41 -11.90 5.26
N MET A 319 -9.15 -11.49 5.31
CA MET A 319 -8.50 -10.64 4.31
C MET A 319 -8.53 -11.28 2.91
N ALA A 320 -8.15 -12.55 2.81
CA ALA A 320 -8.18 -13.31 1.56
C ALA A 320 -9.59 -13.33 0.95
N ASN A 321 -10.63 -13.53 1.77
CA ASN A 321 -12.02 -13.54 1.31
C ASN A 321 -12.48 -12.16 0.81
N TYR A 322 -12.08 -11.07 1.47
CA TYR A 322 -12.39 -9.72 0.99
C TYR A 322 -11.66 -9.41 -0.33
N ILE A 323 -10.37 -9.74 -0.43
CA ILE A 323 -9.59 -9.57 -1.65
C ILE A 323 -10.15 -10.42 -2.80
N ALA A 324 -10.52 -11.68 -2.54
CA ALA A 324 -11.13 -12.55 -3.55
C ALA A 324 -12.46 -11.98 -4.07
N ARG A 325 -13.28 -11.38 -3.20
CA ARG A 325 -14.51 -10.68 -3.61
C ARG A 325 -14.21 -9.48 -4.52
N ALA A 326 -13.20 -8.68 -4.18
CA ALA A 326 -12.78 -7.57 -5.03
C ALA A 326 -12.21 -8.07 -6.38
N ASN A 327 -11.47 -9.18 -6.37
CA ASN A 327 -10.92 -9.80 -7.58
C ASN A 327 -12.02 -10.30 -8.53
N ALA A 328 -13.04 -10.96 -8.00
CA ALA A 328 -14.20 -11.39 -8.78
C ALA A 328 -14.94 -10.19 -9.42
N ALA A 329 -15.16 -9.12 -8.64
CA ALA A 329 -15.74 -7.89 -9.18
C ALA A 329 -14.83 -7.20 -10.21
N ALA A 330 -13.51 -7.28 -10.07
CA ALA A 330 -12.56 -6.78 -11.06
C ALA A 330 -12.64 -7.56 -12.39
N LEU A 331 -12.78 -8.90 -12.33
CA LEU A 331 -13.01 -9.74 -13.51
C LEU A 331 -14.30 -9.33 -14.23
N ASP A 332 -15.38 -9.11 -13.49
CA ASP A 332 -16.65 -8.62 -14.04
C ASP A 332 -16.48 -7.23 -14.67
N LEU A 333 -15.79 -6.30 -13.98
CA LEU A 333 -15.55 -4.95 -14.49
C LEU A 333 -14.79 -4.98 -15.80
N ARG A 334 -13.72 -5.77 -15.87
CA ARG A 334 -12.96 -5.99 -17.10
C ARG A 334 -13.87 -6.50 -18.21
N ASP A 335 -14.65 -7.54 -17.97
CA ASP A 335 -15.51 -8.11 -19.00
C ASP A 335 -16.57 -7.10 -19.50
N ILE A 336 -17.09 -6.26 -18.61
CA ILE A 336 -18.01 -5.17 -18.97
C ILE A 336 -17.30 -4.09 -19.81
N MET A 337 -16.08 -3.70 -19.45
CA MET A 337 -15.32 -2.68 -20.20
C MET A 337 -14.92 -3.16 -21.60
N ASN A 338 -14.68 -4.47 -21.77
CA ASN A 338 -14.33 -5.06 -23.07
C ASN A 338 -15.53 -5.20 -24.01
N ARG A 339 -16.75 -5.30 -23.46
CA ARG A 339 -17.98 -5.42 -24.27
C ARG A 339 -18.36 -4.02 -24.77
N GLY A 340 -18.37 -3.85 -26.10
CA GLY A 340 -18.64 -2.60 -26.82
C GLY A 340 -19.93 -1.91 -26.41
#